data_AF-A0A7S3ID02-F1
#
_entry.id   AF-A0A7S3ID02-F1
#
_cell.length_a   1.000
_cell.length_b   1.000
_cell.length_c   1.000
_cell.angle_alpha   90.00
_cell.angle_beta   90.00
_cell.angle_gamma   90.00
#
_symmetry.space_group_name_H-M   'P 1'
#
loop_
_entity.id
_entity.type
_entity.pdbx_description
1 polymer ?
#
loop_
_entity_poly.entity_id
_entity_poly.type
_entity_poly.pdbx_seq_one_letter_code
_entity_poly.pdbx_strand_id
1 'polypeptide(L)'
;MLLEEEDFKSLLIPVEKSGVQWSSSIDDEEVMEGNGGRVLRISIEQMEKYFKEKDNMRIYNYFESMINLISLMCLQRNYKGINELEISYSIDFSIDCFLNTKISYKMRSNFAKMLISLHIDKDPLEKINVPILTRVWQEIVQAKDQASIPSSREKIHPKLVKLKDFSINYFTEMNGVQRSYYVEQ
;
A
#
# COMPACT_ATOMS: atom_id res chain seq x y z
N MET A 1 19.72 0.38 24.39
CA MET A 1 19.99 -0.89 23.69
C MET A 1 19.42 -0.71 22.29
N LEU A 2 20.24 -0.21 21.37
CA LEU A 2 19.85 -0.04 19.96
C LEU A 2 20.25 -1.34 19.28
N LEU A 3 19.29 -2.05 18.70
CA LEU A 3 19.57 -3.21 17.84
C LEU A 3 20.48 -2.75 16.70
N GLU A 4 21.51 -3.51 16.37
CA GLU A 4 22.38 -3.19 15.25
C GLU A 4 21.59 -3.33 13.93
N GLU A 5 22.01 -2.63 12.87
CA GLU A 5 21.26 -2.56 11.60
C GLU A 5 21.09 -3.95 10.93
N GLU A 6 21.98 -4.90 11.20
CA GLU A 6 21.88 -6.28 10.71
C GLU A 6 20.80 -7.09 11.43
N ASP A 7 20.59 -6.87 12.74
CA ASP A 7 19.58 -7.60 13.52
C ASP A 7 18.18 -7.31 12.99
N PHE A 8 17.92 -6.06 12.57
CA PHE A 8 16.61 -5.64 12.09
C PHE A 8 16.23 -6.34 10.76
N LYS A 9 17.17 -6.53 9.83
CA LYS A 9 16.90 -7.22 8.55
C LYS A 9 16.52 -8.67 8.74
N SER A 10 17.07 -9.34 9.75
CA SER A 10 16.72 -10.73 10.08
C SER A 10 15.32 -10.89 10.67
N LEU A 11 14.77 -9.82 11.27
CA LEU A 11 13.42 -9.79 11.84
C LEU A 11 12.34 -9.49 10.81
N LEU A 12 12.71 -8.88 9.68
CA LEU A 12 11.78 -8.59 8.59
C LEU A 12 11.50 -9.84 7.77
N ILE A 13 10.25 -9.99 7.34
CA ILE A 13 9.87 -11.04 6.41
C ILE A 13 10.33 -10.62 5.01
N PRO A 14 11.23 -11.37 4.36
CA PRO A 14 11.73 -11.03 3.04
C PRO A 14 10.60 -11.13 2.01
N VAL A 15 10.43 -10.08 1.21
CA VAL A 15 9.50 -10.05 0.09
C VAL A 15 10.30 -10.17 -1.20
N GLU A 16 10.18 -11.30 -1.91
CA GLU A 16 10.80 -11.48 -3.23
C GLU A 16 9.95 -10.80 -4.32
N LYS A 17 10.61 -10.10 -5.25
CA LYS A 17 9.94 -9.44 -6.39
C LYS A 17 9.51 -10.48 -7.42
N SER A 18 8.37 -10.24 -8.08
CA SER A 18 7.68 -11.09 -9.06
C SER A 18 8.42 -11.28 -10.41
N GLY A 19 9.75 -11.36 -10.41
CA GLY A 19 10.58 -11.55 -11.59
C GLY A 19 10.98 -12.99 -11.84
N VAL A 20 10.56 -13.93 -11.00
CA VAL A 20 10.88 -15.34 -11.17
C VAL A 20 9.65 -16.08 -11.69
N GLN A 21 9.78 -16.58 -12.91
CA GLN A 21 8.76 -17.38 -13.58
C GLN A 21 8.79 -18.78 -12.96
N TRP A 22 7.73 -19.15 -12.25
CA TRP A 22 7.60 -20.46 -11.61
C TRP A 22 6.39 -21.20 -12.19
N SER A 23 6.60 -22.49 -12.48
CA SER A 23 5.54 -23.40 -12.93
C SER A 23 4.49 -23.55 -11.84
N SER A 24 3.27 -23.12 -12.12
CA SER A 24 2.14 -23.32 -11.24
C SER A 24 1.73 -24.80 -11.24
N SER A 25 2.12 -25.53 -10.20
CA SER A 25 1.31 -26.65 -9.71
C SER A 25 0.57 -26.17 -8.48
N ILE A 26 -0.74 -26.05 -8.66
CA ILE A 26 -1.73 -25.91 -7.60
C ILE A 26 -1.64 -27.23 -6.83
N ASP A 27 -0.94 -27.23 -5.69
CA ASP A 27 -1.15 -28.09 -4.51
C ASP A 27 0.08 -28.19 -3.58
N ASP A 28 1.25 -27.67 -3.94
CA ASP A 28 2.46 -28.06 -3.21
C ASP A 28 2.95 -27.06 -2.17
N GLU A 29 3.00 -27.53 -0.92
CA GLU A 29 3.87 -27.07 0.15
C GLU A 29 5.33 -27.19 -0.37
N GLU A 30 5.82 -26.20 -1.12
CA GLU A 30 7.18 -26.23 -1.69
C GLU A 30 8.22 -25.97 -0.59
N VAL A 31 8.59 -27.06 0.09
CA VAL A 31 9.71 -27.11 1.03
C VAL A 31 11.01 -27.19 0.24
N MET A 32 11.67 -26.05 0.03
CA MET A 32 13.05 -26.04 -0.48
C MET A 32 14.01 -26.31 0.68
N GLU A 33 14.72 -27.45 0.65
CA GLU A 33 15.87 -27.70 1.53
C GLU A 33 17.08 -26.90 1.03
N GLY A 34 17.21 -25.67 1.54
CA GLY A 34 18.47 -24.94 1.55
C GLY A 34 19.29 -25.31 2.79
N ASN A 35 20.62 -25.17 2.72
CA ASN A 35 21.64 -25.53 3.73
C ASN A 35 21.54 -24.80 5.11
N GLY A 36 20.34 -24.49 5.61
CA GLY A 36 20.11 -23.86 6.90
C GLY A 36 18.66 -23.90 7.42
N GLY A 37 17.74 -24.67 6.82
CA GLY A 37 16.39 -24.86 7.35
C GLY A 37 15.29 -24.91 6.28
N ARG A 38 14.10 -25.41 6.66
CA ARG A 38 12.91 -25.46 5.79
C ARG A 38 12.32 -24.05 5.65
N VAL A 39 12.30 -23.51 4.43
CA VAL A 39 11.64 -22.24 4.13
C VAL A 39 10.21 -22.52 3.64
N LEU A 40 9.21 -22.05 4.39
CA LEU A 40 7.81 -22.14 4.00
C LEU A 40 7.45 -20.96 3.10
N ARG A 41 7.09 -21.24 1.85
CA ARG A 41 6.61 -20.23 0.89
C ARG A 41 5.10 -20.36 0.76
N ILE A 42 4.36 -19.33 1.17
CA ILE A 42 2.90 -19.32 1.15
C ILE A 42 2.44 -18.02 0.49
N SER A 43 1.51 -18.12 -0.45
CA SER A 43 0.87 -16.93 -1.03
C SER A 43 0.08 -16.17 0.05
N ILE A 44 0.21 -14.84 0.08
CA ILE A 44 -0.47 -13.99 1.08
C ILE A 44 -1.99 -14.21 1.09
N GLU A 45 -2.58 -14.51 -0.07
CA GLU A 45 -4.02 -14.81 -0.23
C GLU A 45 -4.47 -16.05 0.55
N GLN A 46 -3.62 -17.08 0.63
CA GLN A 46 -3.94 -18.38 1.23
C GLN A 46 -3.44 -18.48 2.67
N MET A 47 -2.60 -17.54 3.10
CA MET A 47 -1.94 -17.55 4.40
C MET A 47 -2.93 -17.72 5.57
N GLU A 48 -4.05 -16.99 5.55
CA GLU A 48 -5.07 -17.09 6.60
C GLU A 48 -5.68 -18.49 6.68
N LYS A 49 -6.01 -19.08 5.51
CA LYS A 49 -6.60 -20.42 5.44
C LYS A 49 -5.61 -21.49 5.89
N TYR A 50 -4.37 -21.42 5.41
CA TYR A 50 -3.30 -22.36 5.74
C TYR A 50 -3.03 -22.41 7.25
N PHE A 51 -2.84 -21.25 7.90
CA PHE A 51 -2.59 -21.21 9.34
C PHE A 51 -3.81 -21.58 10.17
N LYS A 52 -5.02 -21.38 9.64
CA LYS A 52 -6.25 -21.84 10.27
C LYS A 52 -6.38 -23.36 10.23
N GLU A 53 -6.05 -24.00 9.11
CA GLU A 53 -6.08 -25.46 8.95
C GLU A 53 -5.02 -26.17 9.82
N LYS A 54 -3.84 -25.57 9.96
CA LYS A 54 -2.74 -26.11 10.79
C LYS A 54 -2.84 -25.72 12.28
N ASP A 55 -3.93 -25.08 12.71
CA ASP A 55 -4.15 -24.56 14.08
C ASP A 55 -3.03 -23.64 14.60
N ASN A 56 -2.39 -22.90 13.68
CA ASN A 56 -1.22 -22.05 13.95
C ASN A 56 -1.55 -20.56 13.76
N MET A 57 -2.74 -20.13 14.18
CA MET A 57 -3.21 -18.74 14.01
C MET A 57 -2.34 -17.69 14.73
N ARG A 58 -1.51 -18.12 15.71
CA ARG A 58 -0.53 -17.25 16.37
C ARG A 58 0.47 -16.63 15.38
N ILE A 59 0.93 -17.40 14.41
CA ILE A 59 1.89 -16.93 13.40
C ILE A 59 1.23 -15.90 12.48
N TYR A 60 -0.02 -16.16 12.07
CA TYR A 60 -0.80 -15.21 11.28
C TYR A 60 -1.03 -13.89 12.03
N ASN A 61 -1.43 -13.95 13.30
CA ASN A 61 -1.65 -12.77 14.13
C ASN A 61 -0.34 -12.00 14.38
N TYR A 62 0.79 -12.71 14.50
CA TYR A 62 2.11 -12.10 14.60
C TYR A 62 2.46 -11.34 13.31
N PHE A 63 2.26 -11.96 12.14
CA PHE A 63 2.46 -11.31 10.85
C PHE A 63 1.59 -10.07 10.68
N GLU A 64 0.31 -10.19 11.03
CA GLU A 64 -0.62 -9.07 10.98
C GLU A 64 -0.17 -7.90 11.88
N SER A 65 0.27 -8.22 13.10
CA SER A 65 0.77 -7.23 14.06
C SER A 65 2.08 -6.61 13.61
N MET A 66 2.94 -7.37 12.93
CA MET A 66 4.20 -6.88 12.35
C MET A 66 3.95 -5.82 11.27
N ILE A 67 3.00 -6.05 10.36
CA ILE A 67 2.65 -5.05 9.33
C ILE A 67 2.13 -3.77 9.99
N ASN A 68 1.29 -3.90 11.02
CA ASN A 68 0.82 -2.75 11.78
C ASN A 68 1.99 -2.03 12.49
N LEU A 69 2.92 -2.76 13.08
CA LEU A 69 4.12 -2.18 13.71
C LEU A 69 4.99 -1.42 12.69
N ILE A 70 5.20 -1.98 11.50
CA ILE A 70 5.92 -1.31 10.40
C ILE A 70 5.27 0.03 10.07
N SER A 71 3.93 0.06 9.94
CA SER A 71 3.21 1.32 9.69
C SER A 71 3.41 2.36 10.81
N LEU A 72 3.49 1.91 12.06
CA LEU A 72 3.70 2.78 13.22
C LEU A 72 5.14 3.30 13.32
N MET A 73 6.14 2.52 12.91
CA MET A 73 7.54 2.97 12.89
C MET A 73 7.79 4.10 11.88
N CYS A 74 6.99 4.14 10.80
CA CYS A 74 7.03 5.18 9.77
C CYS A 74 6.17 6.41 10.10
N LEU A 75 5.49 6.43 11.24
CA LEU A 75 4.62 7.56 11.62
C LEU A 75 5.44 8.85 11.76
N GLN A 76 4.79 10.00 11.52
CA GLN A 76 5.40 11.33 11.67
C GLN A 76 6.64 11.56 10.80
N ARG A 77 6.73 10.89 9.64
CA ARG A 77 7.83 11.05 8.67
C ARG A 77 9.19 10.72 9.28
N ASN A 78 9.27 9.61 10.01
CA ASN A 78 10.54 9.06 10.49
C ASN A 78 11.39 8.54 9.32
N TYR A 79 12.14 9.43 8.67
CA TYR A 79 12.91 9.13 7.47
C TYR A 79 13.94 8.01 7.65
N LYS A 80 14.48 7.83 8.86
CA LYS A 80 15.42 6.72 9.12
C LYS A 80 14.74 5.36 8.95
N GLY A 81 13.54 5.20 9.51
CA GLY A 81 12.75 3.98 9.35
C GLY A 81 12.24 3.81 7.92
N ILE A 82 11.74 4.89 7.32
CA ILE A 82 11.19 4.88 5.96
C ILE A 82 12.26 4.46 4.94
N ASN A 83 13.46 5.03 5.00
CA ASN A 83 14.53 4.75 4.04
C ASN A 83 15.00 3.30 4.08
N GLU A 84 15.07 2.69 5.27
CA GLU A 84 15.41 1.27 5.42
C GLU A 84 14.28 0.35 4.95
N LEU A 85 13.04 0.66 5.36
CA LEU A 85 11.88 -0.17 5.06
C LEU A 85 11.45 -0.10 3.59
N GLU A 86 11.67 1.01 2.91
CA GLU A 86 11.36 1.18 1.49
C GLU A 86 12.19 0.25 0.60
N ILE A 87 13.39 -0.14 1.04
CA ILE A 87 14.24 -1.09 0.31
C ILE A 87 13.61 -2.49 0.32
N SER A 88 13.05 -2.91 1.47
CA SER A 88 12.41 -4.22 1.65
C SER A 88 10.99 -4.26 1.12
N TYR A 89 10.21 -3.19 1.32
CA TYR A 89 8.80 -3.09 0.95
C TYR A 89 8.62 -2.05 -0.14
N SER A 90 8.50 -2.52 -1.39
CA SER A 90 8.25 -1.66 -2.55
C SER A 90 6.82 -1.09 -2.54
N ILE A 91 6.66 0.09 -3.14
CA ILE A 91 5.34 0.69 -3.40
C ILE A 91 4.44 -0.25 -4.20
N ASP A 92 4.99 -0.97 -5.18
CA ASP A 92 4.25 -1.93 -5.99
C ASP A 92 3.66 -3.06 -5.15
N PHE A 93 4.46 -3.59 -4.21
CA PHE A 93 4.03 -4.66 -3.32
C PHE A 93 2.88 -4.20 -2.42
N SER A 94 3.02 -3.02 -1.82
CA SER A 94 2.01 -2.44 -0.94
C SER A 94 0.68 -2.18 -1.69
N ILE A 95 0.74 -1.70 -2.93
CA ILE A 95 -0.44 -1.47 -3.78
C ILE A 95 -1.08 -2.80 -4.18
N ASP A 96 -0.29 -3.77 -4.64
CA ASP A 96 -0.78 -5.07 -5.11
C ASP A 96 -1.47 -5.83 -3.94
N CYS A 97 -0.94 -5.74 -2.72
CA CYS A 97 -1.58 -6.29 -1.51
C CYS A 97 -2.87 -5.55 -1.13
N PHE A 98 -2.92 -4.23 -1.28
CA PHE A 98 -4.13 -3.47 -0.97
C PHE A 98 -5.28 -3.76 -1.95
N LEU A 99 -4.97 -3.84 -3.24
CA LEU A 99 -5.94 -4.06 -4.31
C LEU A 99 -6.48 -5.49 -4.35
N ASN A 100 -5.76 -6.45 -3.76
CA ASN A 100 -6.17 -7.85 -3.76
C ASN A 100 -7.37 -8.09 -2.83
N THR A 101 -8.51 -8.51 -3.39
CA THR A 101 -9.76 -8.76 -2.67
C THR A 101 -9.79 -10.09 -1.92
N LYS A 102 -8.86 -11.01 -2.18
CA LYS A 102 -8.81 -12.33 -1.54
C LYS A 102 -8.18 -12.31 -0.15
N ILE A 103 -7.44 -11.25 0.18
CA ILE A 103 -6.81 -11.06 1.49
C ILE A 103 -7.86 -10.57 2.49
N SER A 104 -7.77 -11.02 3.75
CA SER A 104 -8.63 -10.57 4.86
C SER A 104 -8.71 -9.05 4.96
N TYR A 105 -9.91 -8.51 5.25
CA TYR A 105 -10.12 -7.06 5.40
C TYR A 105 -9.20 -6.42 6.44
N LYS A 106 -8.93 -7.12 7.54
CA LYS A 106 -8.08 -6.62 8.63
C LYS A 106 -6.62 -6.47 8.20
N MET A 107 -6.11 -7.50 7.52
CA MET A 107 -4.77 -7.50 6.92
C MET A 107 -4.64 -6.40 5.84
N ARG A 108 -5.64 -6.28 4.95
CA ARG A 108 -5.68 -5.21 3.94
C ARG A 108 -5.71 -3.82 4.56
N SER A 109 -6.40 -3.63 5.70
CA SER A 109 -6.37 -2.37 6.44
C SER A 109 -4.97 -2.04 6.95
N ASN A 110 -4.21 -3.02 7.45
CA ASN A 110 -2.84 -2.78 7.90
C ASN A 110 -1.91 -2.48 6.72
N PHE A 111 -2.06 -3.16 5.59
CA PHE A 111 -1.35 -2.81 4.35
C PHE A 111 -1.72 -1.41 3.84
N ALA A 112 -2.97 -0.99 3.96
CA ALA A 112 -3.40 0.36 3.61
C ALA A 112 -2.69 1.42 4.48
N LYS A 113 -2.62 1.19 5.80
CA LYS A 113 -1.90 2.06 6.73
C LYS A 113 -0.42 2.14 6.37
N MET A 114 0.21 0.98 6.14
CA MET A 114 1.62 0.89 5.74
C MET A 114 1.88 1.63 4.42
N LEU A 115 1.02 1.45 3.40
CA LEU A 115 1.10 2.16 2.13
C LEU A 115 1.08 3.68 2.34
N ILE A 116 0.17 4.16 3.19
CA ILE A 116 0.05 5.60 3.48
C ILE A 116 1.29 6.11 4.21
N SER A 117 1.70 5.49 5.31
CA SER A 117 2.80 5.96 6.15
C SER A 117 4.18 5.81 5.52
N LEU A 118 4.39 4.79 4.67
CA LEU A 118 5.69 4.48 4.07
C LEU A 118 5.88 5.20 2.73
N HIS A 119 4.86 5.28 1.89
CA HIS A 119 5.00 5.74 0.50
C HIS A 119 4.21 7.01 0.15
N ILE A 120 3.12 7.33 0.85
CA ILE A 120 2.27 8.49 0.49
C ILE A 120 2.60 9.71 1.35
N ASP A 121 2.80 9.54 2.66
CA ASP A 121 3.17 10.62 3.60
C ASP A 121 4.70 10.70 3.78
N LYS A 122 5.46 10.64 2.68
CA LYS A 122 6.92 10.68 2.69
C LYS A 122 7.46 12.09 2.43
N ASP A 123 7.02 12.71 1.35
CA ASP A 123 7.57 13.97 0.86
C ASP A 123 6.69 15.17 1.27
N PRO A 124 7.26 16.38 1.41
CA PRO A 124 6.48 17.56 1.71
C PRO A 124 5.41 17.77 0.64
N LEU A 125 4.14 17.73 1.07
CA LEU A 125 2.97 17.90 0.21
C LEU A 125 3.15 19.10 -0.72
N GLU A 126 2.95 18.90 -2.03
CA GLU A 126 2.94 19.99 -3.00
C GLU A 126 1.99 21.08 -2.50
N LYS A 127 2.42 22.34 -2.56
CA LYS A 127 1.56 23.47 -2.20
C LYS A 127 0.38 23.52 -3.17
N ILE A 128 -0.76 22.98 -2.77
CA ILE A 128 -2.00 23.08 -3.53
C ILE A 128 -2.43 24.54 -3.51
N ASN A 129 -2.57 25.14 -4.68
CA ASN A 129 -3.15 26.47 -4.81
C ASN A 129 -4.65 26.37 -4.50
N VAL A 130 -5.03 26.80 -3.29
CA VAL A 130 -6.43 26.90 -2.89
C VAL A 130 -7.14 27.87 -3.84
N PRO A 131 -8.39 27.58 -4.27
CA PRO A 131 -9.14 28.50 -5.10
C PRO A 131 -9.25 29.88 -4.45
N ILE A 132 -8.79 30.91 -5.16
CA ILE A 132 -8.88 32.29 -4.70
C ILE A 132 -10.35 32.73 -4.86
N LEU A 133 -11.03 33.04 -3.76
CA LEU A 133 -12.45 33.44 -3.74
C LEU A 133 -12.69 34.88 -4.25
N THR A 134 -11.61 35.65 -4.40
CA THR A 134 -11.64 37.02 -4.92
C THR A 134 -10.73 37.13 -6.13
N ARG A 135 -11.30 37.41 -7.31
CA ARG A 135 -10.53 37.68 -8.54
C ARG A 135 -10.94 39.02 -9.12
N VAL A 136 -9.99 39.71 -9.73
CA VAL A 136 -10.29 40.94 -10.48
C VAL A 136 -10.84 40.57 -11.85
N TRP A 137 -11.83 41.31 -12.35
CA TRP A 137 -12.47 41.03 -13.66
C TRP A 137 -11.45 40.88 -14.80
N GLN A 138 -10.38 41.68 -14.79
CA GLN A 138 -9.30 41.61 -15.76
C GLN A 138 -8.56 40.26 -15.75
N GLU A 139 -8.33 39.66 -14.58
CA GLU A 139 -7.70 38.35 -14.42
C GLU A 139 -8.59 37.22 -14.95
N ILE A 140 -9.92 37.37 -14.82
CA ILE A 140 -10.88 36.40 -15.33
C ILE A 140 -10.91 36.43 -16.86
N VAL A 141 -10.90 37.62 -17.47
CA VAL A 141 -10.88 37.77 -18.93
C VAL A 141 -9.58 37.21 -19.53
N GLN A 142 -8.44 37.42 -18.88
CA GLN A 142 -7.15 36.84 -19.29
C GLN A 142 -7.09 35.32 -19.08
N ALA A 143 -7.75 34.80 -18.04
CA ALA A 143 -7.76 33.36 -17.73
C ALA A 143 -8.77 32.54 -18.55
N LYS A 144 -9.71 33.16 -19.27
CA LYS A 144 -10.70 32.45 -20.10
C LYS A 144 -10.04 31.58 -21.18
N ASP A 145 -8.86 31.96 -21.67
CA ASP A 145 -8.11 31.20 -22.67
C ASP A 145 -7.17 30.14 -22.05
N GLN A 146 -7.05 30.11 -20.72
CA GLN A 146 -6.14 29.25 -19.95
C GLN A 146 -6.82 28.69 -18.69
N ALA A 147 -8.06 28.24 -18.78
CA ALA A 147 -8.74 27.52 -17.70
C ALA A 147 -8.15 26.09 -17.56
N SER A 148 -6.86 25.97 -17.29
CA SER A 148 -6.25 24.70 -16.92
C SER A 148 -6.56 24.44 -15.44
N ILE A 149 -7.22 23.31 -15.19
CA ILE A 149 -7.34 22.77 -13.84
C ILE A 149 -5.91 22.59 -13.32
N PRO A 150 -5.59 23.08 -12.09
CA PRO A 150 -4.25 22.88 -11.54
C PRO A 150 -3.94 21.39 -11.50
N SER A 151 -2.97 20.97 -12.30
CA SER A 151 -2.45 19.61 -12.29
C SER A 151 -1.28 19.54 -11.33
N SER A 152 -1.17 18.40 -10.63
CA SER A 152 0.04 18.00 -9.90
C SER A 152 1.27 18.23 -10.78
N ARG A 153 2.30 18.86 -10.22
CA ARG A 153 3.61 18.98 -10.88
C ARG A 153 4.41 17.68 -10.80
N GLU A 154 4.06 16.82 -9.86
CA GLU A 154 4.76 15.57 -9.59
C GLU A 154 4.24 14.40 -10.42
N LYS A 155 5.16 13.50 -10.75
CA LYS A 155 4.87 12.23 -11.44
C LYS A 155 4.21 11.27 -10.46
N ILE A 156 2.89 11.21 -10.49
CA ILE A 156 2.12 10.23 -9.73
C ILE A 156 2.42 8.82 -10.28
N HIS A 157 2.71 7.87 -9.39
CA HIS A 157 2.93 6.48 -9.80
C HIS A 157 1.67 5.93 -10.51
N PRO A 158 1.78 5.33 -11.71
CA PRO A 158 0.61 4.99 -12.52
C PRO A 158 -0.32 3.98 -11.83
N LYS A 159 0.20 3.12 -10.96
CA LYS A 159 -0.63 2.19 -10.18
C LYS A 159 -1.48 2.88 -9.09
N LEU A 160 -1.08 4.06 -8.60
CA LEU A 160 -1.88 4.80 -7.61
C LEU A 160 -3.19 5.31 -8.22
N VAL A 161 -3.26 5.48 -9.54
CA VAL A 161 -4.53 5.83 -10.22
C VAL A 161 -5.57 4.73 -10.01
N LYS A 162 -5.16 3.45 -10.07
CA LYS A 162 -6.05 2.29 -9.85
C LYS A 162 -6.64 2.26 -8.44
N LEU A 163 -5.93 2.83 -7.45
CA LEU A 163 -6.38 2.91 -6.06
C LEU A 163 -7.67 3.73 -5.93
N LYS A 164 -7.78 4.82 -6.70
CA LYS A 164 -8.95 5.69 -6.71
C LYS A 164 -10.18 4.93 -7.20
N ASP A 165 -10.07 4.27 -8.35
CA ASP A 165 -11.17 3.51 -8.94
C ASP A 165 -11.58 2.34 -8.04
N PHE A 166 -10.61 1.64 -7.47
CA PHE A 166 -10.86 0.59 -6.49
C PHE A 166 -11.64 1.10 -5.28
N SER A 167 -11.23 2.24 -4.71
CA SER A 167 -11.89 2.81 -3.53
C SER A 167 -13.32 3.25 -3.83
N ILE A 168 -13.56 3.87 -4.99
CA ILE A 168 -14.90 4.27 -5.43
C ILE A 168 -15.80 3.03 -5.57
N ASN A 169 -15.31 1.97 -6.20
CA ASN A 169 -16.07 0.73 -6.36
C ASN A 169 -16.37 0.10 -4.99
N TYR A 170 -15.38 0.01 -4.10
CA TYR A 170 -15.55 -0.52 -2.75
C TYR A 170 -16.61 0.23 -1.95
N PHE A 171 -16.60 1.57 -1.97
CA PHE A 171 -17.61 2.37 -1.28
C PHE A 171 -19.00 2.26 -1.92
N THR A 172 -19.06 2.08 -3.24
CA THR A 172 -20.32 1.86 -3.96
C THR A 172 -20.92 0.50 -3.57
N GLU A 173 -20.12 -0.56 -3.51
CA GLU A 173 -20.53 -1.90 -3.07
C GLU A 173 -21.03 -1.92 -1.61
N MET A 174 -20.36 -1.16 -0.73
CA MET A 174 -20.75 -1.03 0.67
C MET A 174 -21.96 -0.10 0.89
N ASN A 175 -22.58 0.41 -0.18
CA ASN A 175 -23.64 1.44 -0.12
C ASN A 175 -23.24 2.68 0.70
N GLY A 176 -21.94 2.97 0.82
CA GLY A 176 -21.41 4.06 1.65
C GLY A 176 -21.33 5.41 0.93
N VAL A 177 -21.45 5.43 -0.40
CA VAL A 177 -21.43 6.66 -1.21
C VAL A 177 -22.74 6.78 -1.99
N GLN A 178 -23.61 7.67 -1.54
CA GLN A 178 -24.69 8.20 -2.35
C GLN A 178 -24.10 9.33 -3.19
N ARG A 179 -24.01 9.17 -4.51
CA ARG A 179 -23.62 10.29 -5.40
C ARG A 179 -24.63 11.42 -5.20
N SER A 180 -24.20 12.55 -4.66
CA SER A 180 -25.09 13.67 -4.30
C SER A 180 -25.61 14.45 -5.52
N TYR A 181 -25.07 14.22 -6.72
CA TYR A 181 -25.61 14.78 -7.96
C TYR A 181 -25.14 14.00 -9.19
N TYR A 182 -26.07 13.80 -10.12
CA TYR A 182 -25.78 13.52 -11.52
C TYR A 182 -25.91 14.86 -12.26
N VAL A 183 -24.87 15.27 -13.00
CA VAL A 183 -25.04 16.28 -14.05
C VAL A 183 -25.28 15.49 -15.33
N GLU A 184 -26.53 15.41 -15.75
CA GLU A 184 -26.85 14.95 -17.11
C GLU A 184 -26.22 15.95 -18.09
N GLN A 185 -25.45 15.44 -19.04
CA GLN A 185 -24.92 16.20 -20.17
C GLN A 185 -26.00 16.38 -21.22
#